data_AF-A0A918ETY6-F1
#
_entry.id   AF-A0A918ETY6-F1
#
_cell.length_a   1.000
_cell.length_b   1.000
_cell.length_c   1.000
_cell.angle_alpha   90.00
_cell.angle_beta   90.00
_cell.angle_gamma   90.00
#
_symmetry.space_group_name_H-M   'P 1'
#
loop_
_entity.id
_entity.type
_entity.pdbx_description
1 polymer ?
#
loop_
_entity_poly.entity_id
_entity_poly.type
_entity_poly.pdbx_seq_one_letter_code
_entity_poly.pdbx_strand_id
1 'polypeptide(L)'
;MKVALLGLLVMAGCARWDEPLSLPPAGVYEHGAAAENSQAEPIPTDGVAGALTGPLREAGWFCAQVRANADGRALWCRIARRDEADTVHAQVAQYLLDRDDRLVWAWFPSTEVDPENHEDQEVAVAAASTLTAIWPGAGDRVREEIDDFNGEYRTDTWGRDGGVSRTGWRDAYAVYRYDPHNGLVVTARDASVRRWPFGSEHYATSMSSAVDDLRSGGYDCFYPPQQSCDRVQSNGYFGVTLRGDQIVSARFGIGSLIESGRQQHPLGEEFPHGLTFLTEAVRRPVTERIEQSRRTGTSFIGIVAGTVVIIDARSNAFDGGLVAYLDIQIGAPLAATLPI
;
A
#
# COMPACT_ATOMS: atom_id res chain seq x y z
N MET A 1 -24.93 -61.35 -2.10
CA MET A 1 -23.83 -60.66 -2.79
C MET A 1 -24.02 -59.17 -2.65
N LYS A 2 -23.20 -58.49 -1.84
CA LYS A 2 -23.16 -57.02 -1.74
C LYS A 2 -21.87 -56.57 -2.43
N VAL A 3 -22.00 -55.84 -3.53
CA VAL A 3 -20.89 -55.18 -4.22
C VAL A 3 -20.69 -53.84 -3.53
N ALA A 4 -19.52 -53.65 -2.91
CA ALA A 4 -19.11 -52.37 -2.34
C ALA A 4 -18.51 -51.52 -3.47
N LEU A 5 -19.16 -50.39 -3.78
CA LEU A 5 -18.56 -49.31 -4.56
C LEU A 5 -17.52 -48.62 -3.68
N LEU A 6 -16.23 -48.80 -3.97
CA LEU A 6 -15.20 -47.87 -3.50
C LEU A 6 -15.27 -46.61 -4.37
N GLY A 7 -15.69 -45.51 -3.77
CA GLY A 7 -15.59 -44.18 -4.35
C GLY A 7 -14.12 -43.75 -4.43
N LEU A 8 -13.69 -43.35 -5.62
CA LEU A 8 -12.44 -42.65 -5.85
C LEU A 8 -12.55 -41.23 -5.27
N LEU A 9 -12.00 -41.04 -4.07
CA LEU A 9 -11.64 -39.73 -3.54
C LEU A 9 -10.47 -39.19 -4.38
N VAL A 10 -10.75 -38.18 -5.21
CA VAL A 10 -9.72 -37.42 -5.90
C VAL A 10 -9.05 -36.53 -4.86
N MET A 11 -7.90 -36.99 -4.35
CA MET A 11 -6.99 -36.18 -3.55
C MET A 11 -6.53 -35.01 -4.42
N ALA A 12 -6.94 -33.79 -4.05
CA ALA A 12 -6.40 -32.57 -4.64
C ALA A 12 -4.90 -32.51 -4.33
N GLY A 13 -4.08 -32.94 -5.29
CA GLY A 13 -2.63 -32.93 -5.15
C GLY A 13 -2.09 -31.52 -4.90
N CYS A 14 -1.43 -31.35 -3.76
CA CYS A 14 -0.56 -30.23 -3.45
C CYS A 14 0.67 -30.29 -4.37
N ALA A 15 0.55 -29.71 -5.56
CA ALA A 15 1.72 -29.46 -6.39
C ALA A 15 2.55 -28.36 -5.73
N ARG A 16 3.76 -28.71 -5.30
CA ARG A 16 4.80 -27.78 -4.83
C ARG A 16 5.14 -26.83 -6.00
N TRP A 17 5.11 -25.53 -5.75
CA TRP A 17 5.45 -24.51 -6.74
C TRP A 17 6.88 -24.03 -6.48
N ASP A 18 7.78 -24.30 -7.43
CA ASP A 18 9.23 -24.09 -7.26
C ASP A 18 9.73 -22.73 -7.76
N GLU A 19 8.86 -21.81 -8.17
CA GLU A 19 9.28 -20.46 -8.56
C GLU A 19 8.34 -19.37 -8.04
N PRO A 20 8.86 -18.26 -7.44
CA PRO A 20 8.04 -17.13 -7.02
C PRO A 20 7.31 -16.49 -8.19
N LEU A 21 6.00 -16.22 -8.01
CA LEU A 21 5.32 -15.27 -8.88
C LEU A 21 5.95 -13.89 -8.66
N SER A 22 6.35 -13.23 -9.75
CA SER A 22 6.81 -11.85 -9.70
C SER A 22 5.68 -10.93 -9.25
N LEU A 23 6.04 -9.93 -8.43
CA LEU A 23 5.12 -8.90 -7.97
C LEU A 23 5.43 -7.56 -8.63
N PRO A 24 4.43 -6.91 -9.25
CA PRO A 24 3.24 -7.56 -9.81
C PRO A 24 3.63 -8.54 -10.95
N PRO A 25 2.70 -9.33 -11.51
CA PRO A 25 3.03 -10.18 -12.66
C PRO A 25 3.69 -9.38 -13.78
N ALA A 26 4.69 -9.95 -14.45
CA ALA A 26 5.48 -9.24 -15.45
C ALA A 26 4.59 -8.63 -16.55
N GLY A 27 4.89 -7.39 -16.94
CA GLY A 27 4.23 -6.71 -18.05
C GLY A 27 2.85 -6.11 -17.77
N VAL A 28 2.28 -6.25 -16.56
CA VAL A 28 0.89 -5.78 -16.30
C VAL A 28 0.71 -4.26 -16.43
N TYR A 29 1.77 -3.49 -16.22
CA TYR A 29 1.80 -2.05 -16.43
C TYR A 29 2.45 -1.66 -17.78
N GLU A 30 2.97 -2.61 -18.55
CA GLU A 30 3.66 -2.37 -19.84
C GLU A 30 2.66 -2.19 -20.97
N HIS A 31 1.89 -1.10 -20.89
CA HIS A 31 0.96 -0.68 -21.92
C HIS A 31 0.90 0.85 -21.98
N GLY A 32 0.42 1.39 -23.10
CA GLY A 32 0.04 2.81 -23.18
C GLY A 32 -1.21 3.10 -22.33
N ALA A 33 -1.47 4.37 -22.08
CA ALA A 33 -2.66 4.81 -21.33
C ALA A 33 -3.95 4.21 -21.92
N ALA A 34 -4.81 3.63 -21.06
CA ALA A 34 -5.98 2.88 -21.48
C ALA A 34 -7.29 3.54 -21.02
N ALA A 35 -7.42 4.85 -21.28
CA ALA A 35 -8.44 5.72 -20.65
C ALA A 35 -8.28 5.73 -19.13
N GLU A 36 -7.05 6.04 -18.69
CA GLU A 36 -6.71 6.13 -17.27
C GLU A 36 -7.52 7.24 -16.59
N ASN A 37 -8.11 6.90 -15.45
CA ASN A 37 -8.67 7.83 -14.49
C ASN A 37 -7.90 7.64 -13.18
N SER A 38 -7.19 8.68 -12.76
CA SER A 38 -6.39 8.69 -11.54
C SER A 38 -6.99 9.55 -10.43
N GLN A 39 -8.23 9.99 -10.61
CA GLN A 39 -8.98 10.65 -9.57
C GLN A 39 -9.43 9.62 -8.52
N ALA A 40 -8.95 9.80 -7.29
CA ALA A 40 -9.35 8.97 -6.17
C ALA A 40 -10.79 9.27 -5.74
N GLU A 41 -11.55 8.22 -5.48
CA GLU A 41 -12.97 8.26 -5.11
C GLU A 41 -13.25 7.34 -3.90
N PRO A 42 -14.30 7.64 -3.11
CA PRO A 42 -14.79 6.69 -2.12
C PRO A 42 -15.19 5.36 -2.77
N ILE A 43 -14.92 4.24 -2.11
CA ILE A 43 -15.31 2.93 -2.64
C ILE A 43 -16.83 2.76 -2.56
N PRO A 44 -17.49 2.26 -3.63
CA PRO A 44 -18.89 1.85 -3.57
C PRO A 44 -19.20 0.95 -2.37
N THR A 45 -20.41 1.05 -1.83
CA THR A 45 -20.84 0.23 -0.69
C THR A 45 -21.36 -1.13 -1.12
N ASP A 46 -21.72 -1.29 -2.39
CA ASP A 46 -22.24 -2.48 -3.03
C ASP A 46 -21.18 -3.21 -3.87
N GLY A 47 -21.55 -4.39 -4.37
CA GLY A 47 -20.69 -5.23 -5.19
C GLY A 47 -19.52 -5.87 -4.43
N VAL A 48 -18.58 -6.44 -5.18
CA VAL A 48 -17.35 -7.06 -4.67
C VAL A 48 -16.43 -6.00 -4.09
N ALA A 49 -16.32 -4.82 -4.70
CA ALA A 49 -15.56 -3.70 -4.13
C ALA A 49 -16.05 -3.33 -2.71
N GLY A 50 -17.37 -3.22 -2.55
CA GLY A 50 -18.00 -2.97 -1.26
C GLY A 50 -17.82 -4.12 -0.27
N ALA A 51 -17.98 -5.37 -0.73
CA ALA A 51 -17.83 -6.56 0.10
C ALA A 51 -16.39 -6.76 0.61
N LEU A 52 -15.38 -6.58 -0.26
CA LEU A 52 -13.96 -6.70 0.11
C LEU A 52 -13.57 -5.66 1.17
N THR A 53 -14.01 -4.42 0.99
CA THR A 53 -13.56 -3.30 1.82
C THR A 53 -14.47 -2.99 2.99
N GLY A 54 -15.69 -3.54 3.03
CA GLY A 54 -16.63 -3.41 4.15
C GLY A 54 -16.01 -3.80 5.50
N PRO A 55 -15.52 -5.04 5.66
CA PRO A 55 -14.89 -5.49 6.91
C PRO A 55 -13.69 -4.63 7.33
N LEU A 56 -12.87 -4.17 6.37
CA LEU A 56 -11.74 -3.28 6.68
C LEU A 56 -12.20 -1.92 7.17
N ARG A 57 -13.20 -1.31 6.50
CA ARG A 57 -13.78 -0.02 6.92
C ARG A 57 -14.41 -0.11 8.30
N GLU A 58 -15.11 -1.22 8.61
CA GLU A 58 -15.66 -1.51 9.95
C GLU A 58 -14.55 -1.61 11.01
N ALA A 59 -13.39 -2.16 10.63
CA ALA A 59 -12.19 -2.21 11.47
C ALA A 59 -11.40 -0.89 11.53
N GLY A 60 -11.93 0.21 10.95
CA GLY A 60 -11.33 1.54 11.00
C GLY A 60 -10.30 1.83 9.90
N TRP A 61 -10.19 0.99 8.89
CA TRP A 61 -9.31 1.26 7.75
C TRP A 61 -9.90 2.37 6.87
N PHE A 62 -9.03 3.22 6.36
CA PHE A 62 -9.38 4.08 5.24
C PHE A 62 -9.22 3.30 3.94
N CYS A 63 -10.20 3.38 3.05
CA CYS A 63 -10.17 2.74 1.74
C CYS A 63 -10.65 3.69 0.65
N ALA A 64 -9.99 3.65 -0.51
CA ALA A 64 -10.35 4.44 -1.70
C ALA A 64 -10.17 3.63 -2.98
N GLN A 65 -10.99 3.93 -3.99
CA GLN A 65 -10.66 3.60 -5.38
C GLN A 65 -9.65 4.65 -5.83
N VAL A 66 -8.43 4.23 -6.15
CA VAL A 66 -7.33 5.17 -6.43
C VAL A 66 -7.09 5.40 -7.91
N ARG A 67 -7.43 4.40 -8.73
CA ARG A 67 -7.27 4.42 -10.19
C ARG A 67 -8.29 3.52 -10.85
N ALA A 68 -8.64 3.86 -12.09
CA ALA A 68 -9.42 3.00 -12.97
C ALA A 68 -9.01 3.21 -14.42
N ASN A 69 -9.30 2.25 -15.27
CA ASN A 69 -9.24 2.37 -16.71
C ASN A 69 -10.35 1.51 -17.35
N ALA A 70 -10.31 1.32 -18.67
CA ALA A 70 -11.33 0.54 -19.36
C ALA A 70 -11.37 -0.96 -18.99
N ASP A 71 -10.30 -1.51 -18.41
CA ASP A 71 -10.17 -2.94 -18.11
C ASP A 71 -10.44 -3.26 -16.63
N GLY A 72 -10.21 -2.31 -15.72
CA GLY A 72 -10.38 -2.55 -14.30
C GLY A 72 -10.16 -1.33 -13.41
N ARG A 73 -10.22 -1.55 -12.10
CA ARG A 73 -10.02 -0.52 -11.06
C ARG A 73 -9.13 -1.02 -9.92
N ALA A 74 -8.28 -0.14 -9.43
CA ALA A 74 -7.41 -0.37 -8.29
C ALA A 74 -8.02 0.23 -7.02
N LEU A 75 -8.15 -0.60 -5.99
CA LEU A 75 -8.55 -0.19 -4.65
C LEU A 75 -7.34 -0.24 -3.74
N TRP A 76 -7.27 0.71 -2.81
CA TRP A 76 -6.19 0.83 -1.84
C TRP A 76 -6.78 1.14 -0.47
N CYS A 77 -6.37 0.35 0.51
CA CYS A 77 -6.78 0.48 1.90
C CYS A 77 -5.56 0.61 2.81
N ARG A 78 -5.67 1.41 3.86
CA ARG A 78 -4.65 1.53 4.91
C ARG A 78 -5.27 1.71 6.28
N ILE A 79 -4.64 1.10 7.27
CA ILE A 79 -4.77 1.46 8.68
C ILE A 79 -3.39 1.85 9.22
N ALA A 80 -3.39 2.72 10.22
CA ALA A 80 -2.20 3.09 10.96
C ALA A 80 -2.50 2.96 12.45
N ARG A 81 -1.61 2.29 13.16
CA ARG A 81 -1.65 2.11 14.62
C ARG A 81 -0.41 2.74 15.22
N ARG A 82 -0.51 3.16 16.48
CA ARG A 82 0.63 3.68 17.24
C ARG A 82 0.97 2.71 18.33
N ASP A 83 2.27 2.46 18.49
CA ASP A 83 2.77 1.73 19.66
C ASP A 83 2.99 2.67 20.86
N GLU A 84 3.50 2.11 21.95
CA GLU A 84 3.79 2.86 23.18
C GLU A 84 4.89 3.92 23.00
N ALA A 85 5.73 3.80 21.96
CA ALA A 85 6.80 4.73 21.62
C ALA A 85 6.35 5.83 20.63
N ASP A 86 5.04 5.93 20.35
CA ASP A 86 4.48 6.83 19.32
C ASP A 86 4.97 6.53 17.89
N THR A 87 5.48 5.32 17.66
CA THR A 87 5.84 4.84 16.32
C THR A 87 4.59 4.46 15.57
N VAL A 88 4.48 4.87 14.31
CA VAL A 88 3.34 4.56 13.46
C VAL A 88 3.61 3.29 12.68
N HIS A 89 2.84 2.25 12.97
CA HIS A 89 2.82 0.97 12.26
C HIS A 89 1.67 0.97 11.28
N ALA A 90 1.96 0.89 9.99
CA ALA A 90 0.97 1.00 8.93
C ALA A 90 0.82 -0.32 8.20
N GLN A 91 -0.42 -0.78 8.08
CA GLN A 91 -0.77 -1.92 7.24
C GLN A 91 -1.54 -1.44 6.02
N VAL A 92 -1.20 -1.99 4.86
CA VAL A 92 -1.86 -1.71 3.57
C VAL A 92 -2.54 -2.98 3.04
N ALA A 93 -3.62 -2.79 2.29
CA ALA A 93 -4.20 -3.81 1.43
C ALA A 93 -4.50 -3.20 0.06
N GLN A 94 -4.11 -3.88 -1.01
CA GLN A 94 -4.32 -3.44 -2.38
C GLN A 94 -5.14 -4.47 -3.15
N TYR A 95 -6.06 -4.00 -3.98
CA TYR A 95 -6.92 -4.87 -4.80
C TYR A 95 -6.97 -4.36 -6.22
N LEU A 96 -7.05 -5.29 -7.15
CA LEU A 96 -7.41 -5.03 -8.53
C LEU A 96 -8.69 -5.79 -8.85
N LEU A 97 -9.68 -5.04 -9.32
CA LEU A 97 -10.92 -5.60 -9.83
C LEU A 97 -10.99 -5.42 -11.34
N ASP A 98 -11.60 -6.37 -12.03
CA ASP A 98 -11.93 -6.18 -13.45
C ASP A 98 -13.12 -5.22 -13.62
N ARG A 99 -13.43 -4.91 -14.88
CA ARG A 99 -14.57 -4.05 -15.26
C ARG A 99 -15.93 -4.55 -14.75
N ASP A 100 -16.06 -5.86 -14.50
CA ASP A 100 -17.29 -6.53 -14.08
C ASP A 100 -17.36 -6.67 -12.55
N ASP A 101 -16.51 -5.95 -11.82
CA ASP A 101 -16.42 -5.98 -10.36
C ASP A 101 -16.03 -7.36 -9.81
N ARG A 102 -15.11 -8.07 -10.46
CA ARG A 102 -14.59 -9.34 -9.92
C ARG A 102 -13.17 -9.15 -9.44
N LEU A 103 -12.83 -9.76 -8.30
CA LEU A 103 -11.45 -9.76 -7.80
C LEU A 103 -10.54 -10.46 -8.80
N VAL A 104 -9.47 -9.79 -9.20
CA VAL A 104 -8.43 -10.31 -10.10
C VAL A 104 -7.17 -10.58 -9.31
N TRP A 105 -6.79 -9.63 -8.46
CA TRP A 105 -5.57 -9.69 -7.70
C TRP A 105 -5.70 -8.92 -6.39
N ALA A 106 -5.07 -9.41 -5.32
CA ALA A 106 -4.93 -8.67 -4.06
C ALA A 106 -3.54 -8.86 -3.47
N TRP A 107 -3.12 -7.89 -2.67
CA TRP A 107 -1.86 -7.92 -1.96
C TRP A 107 -1.97 -7.27 -0.60
N PHE A 108 -1.47 -8.00 0.39
CA PHE A 108 -1.36 -7.64 1.79
C PHE A 108 0.12 -7.71 2.13
N PRO A 109 0.90 -6.63 1.92
CA PRO A 109 2.31 -6.60 2.29
C PRO A 109 2.50 -6.95 3.76
N SER A 110 3.65 -7.55 4.08
CA SER A 110 4.07 -7.65 5.48
C SER A 110 4.24 -6.24 6.06
N THR A 111 3.95 -6.06 7.34
CA THR A 111 4.36 -4.83 8.04
C THR A 111 5.88 -4.88 8.21
N GLU A 112 6.56 -3.79 7.85
CA GLU A 112 7.94 -3.64 8.26
C GLU A 112 7.94 -3.31 9.75
N VAL A 113 8.41 -4.24 10.58
CA VAL A 113 9.46 -4.06 11.58
C VAL A 113 9.45 -5.27 12.52
N ASP A 114 10.61 -5.92 12.57
CA ASP A 114 11.02 -6.91 13.57
C ASP A 114 10.53 -8.37 13.36
N PRO A 115 11.38 -9.26 12.78
CA PRO A 115 11.07 -10.68 12.64
C PRO A 115 10.90 -11.43 13.97
N GLU A 116 11.18 -10.78 15.11
CA GLU A 116 10.92 -11.32 16.45
C GLU A 116 9.54 -10.91 17.00
N ASN A 117 8.86 -9.93 16.40
CA ASN A 117 7.56 -9.43 16.86
C ASN A 117 6.40 -9.85 15.94
N HIS A 118 5.25 -10.03 16.58
CA HIS A 118 4.12 -10.85 16.13
C HIS A 118 3.22 -10.22 15.03
N GLU A 119 3.80 -9.53 14.05
CA GLU A 119 3.03 -8.67 13.14
C GLU A 119 2.37 -9.40 11.94
N ASP A 120 2.78 -10.64 11.63
CA ASP A 120 2.16 -11.48 10.58
C ASP A 120 0.66 -11.77 10.81
N GLN A 121 0.18 -11.58 12.05
CA GLN A 121 -1.25 -11.68 12.36
C GLN A 121 -2.07 -10.59 11.66
N GLU A 122 -1.49 -9.40 11.40
CA GLU A 122 -2.21 -8.31 10.74
C GLU A 122 -2.57 -8.65 9.29
N VAL A 123 -1.62 -9.26 8.56
CA VAL A 123 -1.84 -9.77 7.21
C VAL A 123 -2.95 -10.82 7.18
N ALA A 124 -2.87 -11.83 8.06
CA ALA A 124 -3.86 -12.89 8.12
C ALA A 124 -5.26 -12.36 8.49
N VAL A 125 -5.36 -11.45 9.46
CA VAL A 125 -6.63 -10.85 9.89
C VAL A 125 -7.24 -10.01 8.77
N ALA A 126 -6.46 -9.12 8.15
CA ALA A 126 -6.93 -8.28 7.06
C ALA A 126 -7.39 -9.15 5.88
N ALA A 127 -6.54 -10.05 5.39
CA ALA A 127 -6.85 -10.92 4.27
C ALA A 127 -8.07 -11.80 4.54
N ALA A 128 -8.12 -12.47 5.70
CA ALA A 128 -9.20 -13.40 6.01
C ALA A 128 -10.56 -12.70 6.11
N SER A 129 -10.60 -11.49 6.69
CA SER A 129 -11.85 -10.72 6.80
C SER A 129 -12.40 -10.33 5.42
N THR A 130 -11.54 -9.89 4.50
CA THR A 130 -11.96 -9.43 3.18
C THR A 130 -12.33 -10.60 2.27
N LEU A 131 -11.53 -11.67 2.27
CA LEU A 131 -11.70 -12.78 1.33
C LEU A 131 -12.92 -13.62 1.69
N THR A 132 -13.22 -13.76 2.99
CA THR A 132 -14.46 -14.44 3.44
C THR A 132 -15.72 -13.71 2.94
N ALA A 133 -15.66 -12.39 2.79
CA ALA A 133 -16.81 -11.61 2.34
C ALA A 133 -17.21 -11.90 0.89
N ILE A 134 -16.28 -12.40 0.07
CA ILE A 134 -16.53 -12.73 -1.35
C ILE A 134 -16.45 -14.23 -1.64
N TRP A 135 -15.69 -14.98 -0.85
CA TRP A 135 -15.44 -16.42 -1.00
C TRP A 135 -15.63 -17.12 0.36
N PRO A 136 -16.79 -17.77 0.57
CA PRO A 136 -17.06 -18.46 1.82
C PRO A 136 -15.97 -19.50 2.18
N GLY A 137 -15.47 -19.42 3.41
CA GLY A 137 -14.42 -20.31 3.94
C GLY A 137 -12.99 -19.95 3.52
N ALA A 138 -12.79 -18.97 2.62
CA ALA A 138 -11.44 -18.58 2.20
C ALA A 138 -10.62 -17.99 3.36
N GLY A 139 -11.23 -17.22 4.26
CA GLY A 139 -10.50 -16.62 5.37
C GLY A 139 -10.01 -17.62 6.41
N ASP A 140 -10.76 -18.68 6.71
CA ASP A 140 -10.32 -19.70 7.64
C ASP A 140 -9.09 -20.44 7.09
N ARG A 141 -9.12 -20.75 5.80
CA ARG A 141 -7.99 -21.35 5.11
C ARG A 141 -6.77 -20.43 5.02
N VAL A 142 -6.97 -19.13 4.80
CA VAL A 142 -5.88 -18.14 4.80
C VAL A 142 -5.19 -18.08 6.16
N ARG A 143 -5.96 -18.09 7.26
CA ARG A 143 -5.40 -18.13 8.61
C ARG A 143 -4.60 -19.41 8.84
N GLU A 144 -5.18 -20.56 8.52
CA GLU A 144 -4.53 -21.87 8.67
C GLU A 144 -3.19 -21.94 7.91
N GLU A 145 -3.16 -21.60 6.62
CA GLU A 145 -1.94 -21.73 5.82
C GLU A 145 -0.86 -20.69 6.20
N ILE A 146 -1.24 -19.49 6.69
CA ILE A 146 -0.27 -18.51 7.23
C ILE A 146 0.26 -18.95 8.60
N ASP A 147 -0.60 -19.43 9.49
CA ASP A 147 -0.19 -19.91 10.82
C ASP A 147 0.73 -21.14 10.71
N ASP A 148 0.43 -22.08 9.81
CA ASP A 148 1.28 -23.23 9.50
C ASP A 148 2.66 -22.79 8.96
N PHE A 149 2.68 -21.85 8.00
CA PHE A 149 3.93 -21.31 7.48
C PHE A 149 4.78 -20.67 8.58
N ASN A 150 4.18 -19.83 9.43
CA ASN A 150 4.87 -19.17 10.53
C ASN A 150 5.37 -20.18 11.58
N GLY A 151 4.62 -21.25 11.82
CA GLY A 151 5.02 -22.36 12.69
C GLY A 151 6.26 -23.10 12.17
N GLU A 152 6.28 -23.44 10.88
CA GLU A 152 7.44 -24.06 10.24
C GLU A 152 8.68 -23.14 10.24
N TYR A 153 8.46 -21.85 9.96
CA TYR A 153 9.52 -20.83 9.93
C TYR A 153 10.20 -20.68 11.29
N ARG A 154 9.43 -20.63 12.39
CA ARG A 154 9.93 -20.44 13.76
C ARG A 154 10.69 -21.63 14.34
N THR A 155 10.45 -22.85 13.87
CA THR A 155 10.95 -24.08 14.49
C THR A 155 12.33 -24.53 13.99
N ASP A 156 13.02 -23.70 13.19
CA ASP A 156 14.35 -23.97 12.60
C ASP A 156 14.46 -25.31 11.84
N THR A 157 13.31 -25.86 11.44
CA THR A 157 13.25 -26.93 10.42
C THR A 157 13.72 -26.43 9.05
N TRP A 158 13.88 -25.11 8.90
CA TRP A 158 14.35 -24.42 7.70
C TRP A 158 15.75 -24.89 7.27
N GLY A 159 16.58 -25.37 8.20
CA GLY A 159 17.93 -25.88 7.92
C GLY A 159 18.15 -27.38 8.11
N ARG A 160 17.23 -28.12 8.76
CA ARG A 160 17.52 -29.49 9.23
C ARG A 160 17.00 -30.64 8.36
N ASP A 161 15.94 -30.45 7.58
CA ASP A 161 15.28 -31.54 6.83
C ASP A 161 15.14 -31.30 5.32
N GLY A 162 15.79 -30.28 4.75
CA GLY A 162 15.70 -30.00 3.30
C GLY A 162 14.29 -29.71 2.80
N GLY A 163 13.34 -29.46 3.72
CA GLY A 163 11.96 -29.12 3.43
C GLY A 163 11.81 -27.62 3.21
N VAL A 164 11.74 -27.19 1.95
CA VAL A 164 11.26 -25.85 1.59
C VAL A 164 9.81 -25.70 2.09
N SER A 165 9.56 -24.78 3.02
CA SER A 165 8.21 -24.44 3.49
C SER A 165 7.28 -24.08 2.35
N ARG A 166 6.01 -24.44 2.50
CA ARG A 166 5.00 -24.19 1.47
C ARG A 166 4.67 -22.71 1.42
N THR A 167 5.28 -21.99 0.48
CA THR A 167 5.01 -20.55 0.26
C THR A 167 3.74 -20.28 -0.54
N GLY A 168 2.95 -21.29 -0.93
CA GLY A 168 1.74 -21.08 -1.70
C GLY A 168 0.77 -22.25 -1.76
N TRP A 169 -0.51 -21.92 -1.94
CA TRP A 169 -1.60 -22.88 -2.05
C TRP A 169 -2.64 -22.43 -3.07
N ARG A 170 -3.59 -23.30 -3.36
CA ARG A 170 -4.70 -23.03 -4.28
C ARG A 170 -6.00 -23.63 -3.78
N ASP A 171 -7.09 -22.98 -4.13
CA ASP A 171 -8.44 -23.49 -3.92
C ASP A 171 -9.29 -23.32 -5.19
N ALA A 172 -10.61 -23.37 -5.03
CA ALA A 172 -11.54 -23.16 -6.14
C ALA A 172 -11.52 -21.72 -6.69
N TYR A 173 -11.10 -20.75 -5.89
CA TYR A 173 -11.24 -19.33 -6.16
C TYR A 173 -9.93 -18.67 -6.62
N ALA A 174 -8.81 -19.01 -5.98
CA ALA A 174 -7.56 -18.30 -6.16
C ALA A 174 -6.32 -19.20 -6.01
N VAL A 175 -5.21 -18.64 -6.47
CA VAL A 175 -3.86 -19.04 -6.11
C VAL A 175 -3.35 -18.02 -5.10
N TYR A 176 -2.77 -18.52 -4.01
CA TYR A 176 -2.28 -17.73 -2.90
C TYR A 176 -0.78 -17.98 -2.74
N ARG A 177 -0.05 -16.93 -2.37
CA ARG A 177 1.36 -17.00 -2.04
C ARG A 177 1.64 -16.14 -0.82
N TYR A 178 2.35 -16.68 0.16
CA TYR A 178 2.73 -15.98 1.37
C TYR A 178 4.23 -16.18 1.65
N ASP A 179 4.92 -15.09 1.93
CA ASP A 179 6.31 -15.12 2.43
C ASP A 179 6.61 -13.86 3.27
N PRO A 180 7.65 -13.88 4.13
CA PRO A 180 7.92 -12.77 5.04
C PRO A 180 8.28 -11.44 4.36
N HIS A 181 8.78 -11.48 3.12
CA HIS A 181 9.22 -10.27 2.42
C HIS A 181 8.06 -9.60 1.69
N ASN A 182 7.19 -10.42 1.08
CA ASN A 182 6.11 -9.93 0.25
C ASN A 182 4.75 -9.92 0.96
N GLY A 183 4.59 -10.58 2.11
CA GLY A 183 3.27 -10.82 2.70
C GLY A 183 2.40 -11.73 1.82
N LEU A 184 1.08 -11.54 1.86
CA LEU A 184 0.12 -12.37 1.11
C LEU A 184 -0.23 -11.77 -0.25
N VAL A 185 -0.12 -12.59 -1.28
CA VAL A 185 -0.54 -12.31 -2.66
C VAL A 185 -1.66 -13.26 -3.03
N VAL A 186 -2.74 -12.72 -3.59
CA VAL A 186 -3.90 -13.48 -4.05
C VAL A 186 -4.10 -13.21 -5.53
N THR A 187 -4.16 -14.26 -6.33
CA THR A 187 -4.49 -14.18 -7.77
C THR A 187 -5.74 -15.01 -8.04
N ALA A 188 -6.84 -14.35 -8.41
CA ALA A 188 -8.09 -15.04 -8.70
C ALA A 188 -7.97 -15.90 -9.97
N ARG A 189 -8.68 -17.04 -10.00
CA ARG A 189 -8.58 -18.00 -11.10
C ARG A 189 -9.45 -17.65 -12.31
N ASP A 190 -10.56 -16.97 -12.07
CA ASP A 190 -11.64 -16.81 -13.06
C ASP A 190 -11.77 -15.37 -13.61
N ALA A 191 -10.86 -14.48 -13.24
CA ALA A 191 -10.84 -13.09 -13.67
C ALA A 191 -9.42 -12.65 -14.02
N SER A 192 -9.30 -11.73 -14.99
CA SER A 192 -8.02 -11.16 -15.40
C SER A 192 -8.21 -9.74 -15.91
N VAL A 193 -7.19 -8.91 -15.70
CA VAL A 193 -7.10 -7.55 -16.23
C VAL A 193 -5.81 -7.47 -17.02
N ARG A 194 -5.93 -7.15 -18.31
CA ARG A 194 -4.78 -7.08 -19.22
C ARG A 194 -3.93 -5.84 -18.98
N ARG A 195 -4.58 -4.71 -18.65
CA ARG A 195 -3.94 -3.40 -18.53
C ARG A 195 -4.26 -2.83 -17.16
N TRP A 196 -3.33 -2.97 -16.23
CA TRP A 196 -3.56 -2.50 -14.87
C TRP A 196 -3.52 -0.97 -14.82
N PRO A 197 -4.51 -0.32 -14.19
CA PRO A 197 -4.52 1.14 -14.09
C PRO A 197 -3.25 1.66 -13.42
N PHE A 198 -2.54 2.57 -14.07
CA PHE A 198 -1.28 3.15 -13.55
C PHE A 198 -1.26 4.68 -13.56
N GLY A 199 -2.26 5.33 -14.15
CA GLY A 199 -2.31 6.79 -14.28
C GLY A 199 -2.19 7.53 -12.94
N SER A 200 -1.72 8.77 -13.01
CA SER A 200 -1.59 9.72 -11.88
C SER A 200 -1.68 11.19 -12.31
N GLU A 201 -2.00 11.42 -13.59
CA GLU A 201 -2.01 12.71 -14.27
C GLU A 201 -3.04 13.69 -13.71
N HIS A 202 -4.05 13.20 -12.98
CA HIS A 202 -4.99 14.05 -12.27
C HIS A 202 -4.30 14.86 -11.16
N TYR A 203 -3.40 14.24 -10.40
CA TYR A 203 -2.86 14.83 -9.17
C TYR A 203 -1.37 15.09 -9.18
N ALA A 204 -0.59 14.42 -10.02
CA ALA A 204 0.85 14.54 -10.05
C ALA A 204 1.39 14.93 -11.43
N THR A 205 2.45 15.72 -11.44
CA THR A 205 3.23 16.03 -12.65
C THR A 205 4.29 14.95 -12.90
N SER A 206 5.11 15.16 -13.92
CA SER A 206 6.33 14.37 -14.08
C SER A 206 7.45 14.84 -13.14
N MET A 207 8.42 13.96 -12.90
CA MET A 207 9.64 14.28 -12.15
C MET A 207 10.52 15.26 -12.92
N SER A 208 10.61 15.13 -14.24
CA SER A 208 11.32 16.09 -15.10
C SER A 208 10.79 17.53 -14.97
N SER A 209 9.50 17.70 -14.67
CA SER A 209 8.89 19.02 -14.46
C SER A 209 9.09 19.55 -13.04
N ALA A 210 9.23 18.66 -12.04
CA ALA A 210 9.33 19.05 -10.63
C ALA A 210 10.78 19.22 -10.14
N VAL A 211 11.75 18.55 -10.77
CA VAL A 211 13.11 18.45 -10.24
C VAL A 211 13.83 19.78 -10.11
N ASP A 212 13.63 20.72 -11.04
CA ASP A 212 14.30 22.01 -10.99
C ASP A 212 13.78 22.88 -9.86
N ASP A 213 12.48 22.78 -9.54
CA ASP A 213 11.89 23.46 -8.37
C ASP A 213 12.36 22.83 -7.06
N LEU A 214 12.47 21.49 -7.00
CA LEU A 214 13.02 20.79 -5.83
C LEU A 214 14.48 21.21 -5.57
N ARG A 215 15.31 21.23 -6.62
CA ARG A 215 16.70 21.70 -6.56
C ARG A 215 16.79 23.16 -6.13
N SER A 216 15.92 24.02 -6.68
CA SER A 216 15.85 25.43 -6.30
C SER A 216 15.40 25.62 -4.85
N GLY A 217 14.59 24.70 -4.31
CA GLY A 217 14.23 24.60 -2.90
C GLY A 217 15.33 24.06 -1.98
N GLY A 218 16.46 23.62 -2.54
CA GLY A 218 17.63 23.12 -1.81
C GLY A 218 17.69 21.60 -1.64
N TYR A 219 16.86 20.84 -2.34
CA TYR A 219 16.98 19.38 -2.40
C TYR A 219 18.13 18.96 -3.31
N ASP A 220 18.91 18.00 -2.85
CA ASP A 220 19.91 17.32 -3.67
C ASP A 220 19.23 16.19 -4.45
N CYS A 221 18.79 16.51 -5.66
CA CYS A 221 18.15 15.59 -6.60
C CYS A 221 19.05 15.32 -7.82
N PHE A 222 19.34 14.06 -8.10
CA PHE A 222 20.04 13.57 -9.30
C PHE A 222 19.08 12.78 -10.21
N TYR A 223 18.09 13.48 -10.78
CA TYR A 223 17.27 12.93 -11.85
C TYR A 223 18.02 13.00 -13.19
N PRO A 224 18.02 11.94 -14.04
CA PRO A 224 17.48 10.58 -13.88
C PRO A 224 18.53 9.52 -13.45
N PRO A 225 18.17 8.40 -12.77
CA PRO A 225 16.86 7.98 -12.26
C PRO A 225 16.79 7.92 -10.72
N GLN A 226 17.13 9.00 -10.01
CA GLN A 226 17.00 9.01 -8.55
C GLN A 226 15.53 9.12 -8.10
N GLN A 227 15.14 8.27 -7.14
CA GLN A 227 13.77 8.18 -6.58
C GLN A 227 13.64 8.80 -5.18
N SER A 228 14.74 9.25 -4.59
CA SER A 228 14.75 9.95 -3.30
C SER A 228 15.69 11.14 -3.39
N CYS A 229 15.24 12.32 -3.00
CA CYS A 229 16.07 13.50 -2.84
C CYS A 229 16.21 13.85 -1.36
N ASP A 230 17.40 14.25 -0.95
CA ASP A 230 17.65 14.67 0.43
C ASP A 230 17.85 16.17 0.52
N ARG A 231 17.44 16.76 1.64
CA ARG A 231 17.66 18.18 1.93
C ARG A 231 18.55 18.30 3.15
N VAL A 232 19.85 18.43 2.91
CA VAL A 232 20.89 18.47 3.94
C VAL A 232 20.63 19.56 5.01
N GLN A 233 20.01 20.68 4.62
CA GLN A 233 19.75 21.82 5.51
C GLN A 233 18.71 21.54 6.59
N SER A 234 17.75 20.64 6.33
CA SER A 234 16.63 20.34 7.24
C SER A 234 16.56 18.86 7.66
N ASN A 235 17.50 18.01 7.20
CA ASN A 235 17.35 16.55 7.20
C ASN A 235 16.01 16.10 6.58
N GLY A 236 15.47 16.92 5.66
CA GLY A 236 14.27 16.61 4.91
C GLY A 236 14.57 15.55 3.85
N TYR A 237 13.56 14.76 3.51
CA TYR A 237 13.63 13.80 2.41
C TYR A 237 12.40 13.96 1.53
N PHE A 238 12.55 13.67 0.24
CA PHE A 238 11.49 13.60 -0.73
C PHE A 238 11.66 12.33 -1.56
N GLY A 239 10.87 11.31 -1.24
CA GLY A 239 10.81 10.04 -1.96
C GLY A 239 9.66 10.02 -2.96
N VAL A 240 9.84 9.37 -4.10
CA VAL A 240 8.80 9.19 -5.12
C VAL A 240 8.81 7.78 -5.68
N THR A 241 7.62 7.28 -6.02
CA THR A 241 7.48 6.14 -6.94
C THR A 241 7.19 6.67 -8.34
N LEU A 242 7.87 6.13 -9.35
CA LEU A 242 7.79 6.61 -10.73
C LEU A 242 7.27 5.52 -11.67
N ARG A 243 6.48 5.92 -12.68
CA ARG A 243 6.20 5.12 -13.88
C ARG A 243 6.78 5.84 -15.08
N GLY A 244 7.99 5.45 -15.48
CA GLY A 244 8.78 6.26 -16.41
C GLY A 244 9.12 7.61 -15.76
N ASP A 245 8.68 8.70 -16.36
CA ASP A 245 8.87 10.06 -15.82
C ASP A 245 7.70 10.53 -14.94
N GLN A 246 6.57 9.84 -14.98
CA GLN A 246 5.36 10.22 -14.26
C GLN A 246 5.48 9.86 -12.76
N ILE A 247 5.20 10.82 -11.87
CA ILE A 247 5.14 10.58 -10.42
C ILE A 247 3.84 9.87 -10.08
N VAL A 248 3.94 8.70 -9.44
CA VAL A 248 2.80 7.89 -9.01
C VAL A 248 2.45 8.19 -7.56
N SER A 249 3.43 8.24 -6.67
CA SER A 249 3.25 8.68 -5.28
C SER A 249 4.47 9.45 -4.83
N ALA A 250 4.27 10.36 -3.88
CA ALA A 250 5.34 11.11 -3.24
C ALA A 250 5.24 10.96 -1.72
N ARG A 251 6.38 10.90 -1.06
CA ARG A 251 6.53 10.86 0.39
C ARG A 251 7.57 11.88 0.83
N PHE A 252 7.29 12.62 1.89
CA PHE A 252 8.25 13.54 2.48
C PHE A 252 7.86 13.83 3.92
N GLY A 253 8.84 14.27 4.70
CA GLY A 253 8.62 14.69 6.07
C GLY A 253 8.78 16.17 6.28
N ILE A 254 7.97 16.76 7.16
CA ILE A 254 8.22 18.10 7.69
C ILE A 254 8.37 18.04 9.21
N GLY A 255 9.52 18.49 9.70
CA GLY A 255 9.79 18.70 11.12
C GLY A 255 9.49 20.14 11.50
N SER A 256 8.78 20.34 12.60
CA SER A 256 8.57 21.67 13.18
C SER A 256 8.95 21.66 14.66
N LEU A 257 9.87 22.56 15.03
CA LEU A 257 10.05 22.95 16.42
C LEU A 257 8.77 23.60 16.93
N ILE A 258 8.37 23.25 18.14
CA ILE A 258 7.26 23.84 18.88
C ILE A 258 7.85 24.66 20.02
N GLU A 259 7.74 25.98 19.91
CA GLU A 259 8.13 26.92 20.96
C GLU A 259 6.88 27.62 21.49
N SER A 260 6.69 27.62 22.81
CA SER A 260 5.51 28.22 23.46
C SER A 260 4.17 27.77 22.85
N GLY A 261 4.09 26.51 22.41
CA GLY A 261 2.89 25.93 21.79
C GLY A 261 2.68 26.30 20.31
N ARG A 262 3.65 26.92 19.63
CA ARG A 262 3.56 27.29 18.22
C ARG A 262 4.58 26.55 17.36
N GLN A 263 4.12 25.97 16.26
CA GLN A 263 4.97 25.33 15.26
C GLN A 263 5.62 26.35 14.33
N GLN A 264 6.95 26.37 14.31
CA GLN A 264 7.77 27.39 13.66
C GLN A 264 8.10 27.14 12.17
N HIS A 265 8.04 25.90 11.67
CA HIS A 265 8.43 25.59 10.28
C HIS A 265 7.21 25.34 9.39
N PRO A 266 6.70 26.34 8.64
CA PRO A 266 5.64 26.14 7.65
C PRO A 266 6.15 25.32 6.46
N LEU A 267 5.23 24.70 5.74
CA LEU A 267 5.52 23.93 4.53
C LEU A 267 6.24 24.77 3.47
N GLY A 268 5.99 26.08 3.43
CA GLY A 268 6.67 27.00 2.50
C GLY A 268 8.17 27.17 2.76
N GLU A 269 8.68 26.82 3.94
CA GLU A 269 10.13 26.76 4.18
C GLU A 269 10.75 25.47 3.65
N GLU A 270 9.97 24.37 3.63
CA GLU A 270 10.41 23.10 3.04
C GLU A 270 10.29 23.10 1.52
N PHE A 271 9.20 23.67 0.99
CA PHE A 271 8.95 23.84 -0.43
C PHE A 271 8.70 25.33 -0.77
N PRO A 272 9.77 26.13 -0.97
CA PRO A 272 9.65 27.56 -1.26
C PRO A 272 8.83 27.90 -2.51
N HIS A 273 8.83 27.00 -3.50
CA HIS A 273 8.04 27.13 -4.73
C HIS A 273 6.68 26.42 -4.65
N GLY A 274 6.34 25.86 -3.48
CA GLY A 274 5.17 25.02 -3.26
C GLY A 274 5.37 23.59 -3.74
N LEU A 275 4.30 22.79 -3.64
CA LEU A 275 4.30 21.37 -4.05
C LEU A 275 4.17 21.26 -5.58
N THR A 276 5.21 21.64 -6.31
CA THR A 276 5.17 21.75 -7.78
C THR A 276 5.09 20.42 -8.51
N PHE A 277 5.44 19.32 -7.82
CA PHE A 277 5.18 17.95 -8.25
C PHE A 277 3.68 17.59 -8.29
N LEU A 278 2.79 18.45 -7.77
CA LEU A 278 1.35 18.32 -7.88
C LEU A 278 0.80 19.19 -9.01
N THR A 279 -0.27 18.70 -9.63
CA THR A 279 -1.06 19.48 -10.59
C THR A 279 -1.71 20.69 -9.92
N GLU A 280 -2.02 21.72 -10.72
CA GLU A 280 -2.62 22.95 -10.22
C GLU A 280 -3.95 22.70 -9.48
N ALA A 281 -4.77 21.77 -9.98
CA ALA A 281 -6.07 21.43 -9.42
C ALA A 281 -5.98 20.88 -7.98
N VAL A 282 -4.88 20.20 -7.65
CA VAL A 282 -4.70 19.48 -6.40
C VAL A 282 -3.77 20.22 -5.43
N ARG A 283 -2.80 20.97 -5.96
CA ARG A 283 -1.72 21.63 -5.20
C ARG A 283 -2.24 22.42 -4.00
N ARG A 284 -3.14 23.39 -4.23
CA ARG A 284 -3.64 24.26 -3.16
C ARG A 284 -4.43 23.50 -2.08
N PRO A 285 -5.45 22.69 -2.41
CA PRO A 285 -6.18 21.90 -1.42
C PRO A 285 -5.28 20.99 -0.56
N VAL A 286 -4.26 20.37 -1.16
CA VAL A 286 -3.33 19.50 -0.43
C VAL A 286 -2.41 20.31 0.48
N THR A 287 -1.85 21.43 0.00
CA THR A 287 -1.09 22.36 0.84
C THR A 287 -1.90 22.86 2.04
N GLU A 288 -3.16 23.27 1.82
CA GLU A 288 -4.05 23.73 2.89
C GLU A 288 -4.30 22.64 3.94
N ARG A 289 -4.49 21.38 3.51
CA ARG A 289 -4.66 20.23 4.41
C ARG A 289 -3.40 19.95 5.23
N ILE A 290 -2.23 19.95 4.61
CA ILE A 290 -0.95 19.73 5.31
C ILE A 290 -0.72 20.83 6.35
N GLU A 291 -0.94 22.10 5.98
CA GLU A 291 -0.84 23.23 6.92
C GLU A 291 -1.86 23.17 8.05
N GLN A 292 -3.06 22.63 7.80
CA GLN A 292 -4.03 22.37 8.87
C GLN A 292 -3.49 21.33 9.85
N SER A 293 -3.08 20.15 9.38
CA SER A 293 -2.52 19.08 10.22
C SER A 293 -1.27 19.52 10.97
N ARG A 294 -0.43 20.34 10.34
CA ARG A 294 0.71 21.00 10.97
C ARG A 294 0.25 21.85 12.13
N ARG A 295 -0.59 22.86 11.90
CA ARG A 295 -1.07 23.76 12.96
C ARG A 295 -1.75 23.05 14.13
N THR A 296 -2.46 21.95 13.88
CA THR A 296 -3.17 21.20 14.93
C THR A 296 -2.34 20.08 15.54
N GLY A 297 -1.22 19.69 14.93
CA GLY A 297 -0.44 18.53 15.33
C GLY A 297 -1.19 17.19 15.17
N THR A 298 -2.17 17.12 14.27
CA THR A 298 -3.04 15.94 14.13
C THR A 298 -2.81 15.20 12.82
N SER A 299 -2.80 13.87 12.89
CA SER A 299 -2.83 13.01 11.71
C SER A 299 -4.06 13.26 10.83
N PHE A 300 -3.95 12.90 9.56
CA PHE A 300 -5.04 12.89 8.59
C PHE A 300 -4.87 11.72 7.62
N ILE A 301 -5.98 11.09 7.25
CA ILE A 301 -6.03 10.16 6.12
C ILE A 301 -7.34 10.39 5.37
N GLY A 302 -7.26 10.58 4.05
CA GLY A 302 -8.45 10.89 3.27
C GLY A 302 -8.19 11.25 1.82
N ILE A 303 -9.28 11.53 1.10
CA ILE A 303 -9.25 12.04 -0.27
C ILE A 303 -9.30 13.56 -0.23
N VAL A 304 -8.34 14.23 -0.87
CA VAL A 304 -8.28 15.68 -1.01
C VAL A 304 -8.18 16.02 -2.50
N ALA A 305 -9.17 16.74 -3.02
CA ALA A 305 -9.22 17.12 -4.45
C ALA A 305 -8.98 15.95 -5.44
N GLY A 306 -9.40 14.74 -5.08
CA GLY A 306 -9.23 13.55 -5.93
C GLY A 306 -7.86 12.89 -5.85
N THR A 307 -7.06 13.14 -4.81
CA THR A 307 -5.89 12.32 -4.47
C THR A 307 -5.99 11.80 -3.04
N VAL A 308 -5.42 10.63 -2.79
CA VAL A 308 -5.17 10.17 -1.42
C VAL A 308 -4.09 11.05 -0.78
N VAL A 309 -4.34 11.47 0.45
CA VAL A 309 -3.38 12.19 1.29
C VAL A 309 -3.34 11.50 2.65
N ILE A 310 -2.14 11.17 3.09
CA ILE A 310 -1.84 10.57 4.38
C ILE A 310 -0.88 11.51 5.09
N ILE A 311 -1.17 11.81 6.35
CA ILE A 311 -0.34 12.64 7.22
C ILE A 311 -0.29 11.93 8.57
N ASP A 312 0.88 11.44 8.93
CA ASP A 312 1.13 10.81 10.21
C ASP A 312 1.92 11.78 11.10
N ALA A 313 1.25 12.35 12.10
CA ALA A 313 1.85 13.32 13.01
C ALA A 313 2.50 12.63 14.21
N ARG A 314 3.78 12.83 14.49
CA ARG A 314 4.46 12.36 15.71
C ARG A 314 5.00 13.53 16.51
N SER A 315 5.00 13.45 17.84
CA SER A 315 5.51 14.52 18.68
C SER A 315 6.51 13.99 19.69
N ASN A 316 7.76 14.42 19.59
CA ASN A 316 8.82 14.01 20.50
C ASN A 316 9.25 15.19 21.39
N ALA A 317 9.46 14.91 22.67
CA ALA A 317 10.09 15.86 23.58
C ALA A 317 11.60 15.95 23.28
N PHE A 318 12.11 17.18 23.19
CA PHE A 318 13.53 17.47 23.07
C PHE A 318 13.91 18.51 24.13
N ASP A 319 15.17 18.56 24.55
CA ASP A 319 15.61 19.44 25.64
C ASP A 319 15.26 20.92 25.34
N GLY A 320 14.25 21.43 26.05
CA GLY A 320 13.74 22.81 25.91
C GLY A 320 12.54 23.03 24.98
N GLY A 321 11.99 22.00 24.32
CA GLY A 321 10.84 22.13 23.41
C GLY A 321 10.18 20.81 22.98
N LEU A 322 9.16 20.89 22.11
CA LEU A 322 8.59 19.71 21.43
C LEU A 322 8.93 19.80 19.94
N VAL A 323 9.18 18.69 19.27
CA VAL A 323 9.25 18.63 17.80
C VAL A 323 8.04 17.84 17.32
N ALA A 324 7.17 18.49 16.56
CA ALA A 324 6.15 17.79 15.79
C ALA A 324 6.73 17.46 14.43
N TYR A 325 6.66 16.20 14.03
CA TYR A 325 7.05 15.75 12.71
C TYR A 325 5.83 15.19 12.01
N LEU A 326 5.59 15.61 10.78
CA LEU A 326 4.57 15.01 9.92
C LEU A 326 5.27 14.20 8.84
N ASP A 327 4.97 12.91 8.77
CA ASP A 327 5.26 12.09 7.59
C ASP A 327 4.06 12.19 6.65
N ILE A 328 4.31 12.62 5.41
CA ILE A 328 3.26 12.89 4.43
C ILE A 328 3.46 11.97 3.24
N GLN A 329 2.37 11.30 2.83
CA GLN A 329 2.29 10.61 1.54
C GLN A 329 1.13 11.17 0.72
N ILE A 330 1.40 11.42 -0.56
CA ILE A 330 0.41 11.87 -1.54
C ILE A 330 0.35 10.88 -2.69
N GLY A 331 -0.87 10.52 -3.07
CA GLY A 331 -1.14 9.43 -4.00
C GLY A 331 -1.03 8.06 -3.33
N ALA A 332 -1.41 7.03 -4.06
CA ALA A 332 -1.23 5.64 -3.66
C ALA A 332 -0.17 5.00 -4.57
N PRO A 333 0.77 4.19 -4.07
CA PRO A 333 1.69 3.47 -4.94
C PRO A 333 0.97 2.56 -5.94
N LEU A 334 1.70 2.08 -6.95
CA LEU A 334 1.22 0.94 -7.74
C LEU A 334 1.23 -0.32 -6.86
N ALA A 335 0.44 -1.31 -7.25
CA ALA A 335 0.51 -2.64 -6.67
C ALA A 335 1.96 -3.16 -6.66
N ALA A 336 2.39 -3.67 -5.49
CA ALA A 336 3.75 -4.14 -5.24
C ALA A 336 4.87 -3.08 -5.38
N THR A 337 4.58 -1.81 -5.05
CA THR A 337 5.58 -0.72 -5.10
C THR A 337 5.60 0.18 -3.85
N LEU A 338 5.02 -0.25 -2.73
CA LEU A 338 5.23 0.46 -1.46
C LEU A 338 6.75 0.43 -1.14
N PRO A 339 7.30 1.53 -0.60
CA PRO A 339 8.72 1.56 -0.24
C PRO A 339 9.01 0.52 0.84
N ILE A 340 10.06 -0.25 0.55
CA ILE A 340 10.99 -0.87 1.51
C ILE A 340 11.83 0.24 2.15
#